data_AF-A0A2W1LGV3-F1
#
_entry.id   AF-A0A2W1LGV3-F1
#
_cell.length_a   1.000
_cell.length_b   1.000
_cell.length_c   1.000
_cell.angle_alpha   90.00
_cell.angle_beta   90.00
_cell.angle_gamma   90.00
#
_symmetry.space_group_name_H-M   'P 1'
#
loop_
_entity.id
_entity.type
_entity.pdbx_description
1 polymer ?
#
loop_
_entity_poly.entity_id
_entity_poly.type
_entity_poly.pdbx_seq_one_letter_code
_entity_poly.pdbx_strand_id
1 'polypeptide(L)'
;MSRIASFSMCLVMICVLLLACGKKEEQEVSLEASVLPLTDEQYDKIRTSGLPNPVKDDFRKVTVHVEARHLTDSEAVIDGPEFSKWQQSIDSYDQTDRFWDGSSSDTATSYTSEIIIYSKGLSDEDIKKAFSEVAISVPAAKEDGRTRVYHVSDYFVFDYTD
;
A
#
# COMPACT_ATOMS: atom_id res chain seq x y z
N MET A 1 -16.01 23.64 -63.25
CA MET A 1 -15.06 23.70 -62.11
C MET A 1 -15.83 23.44 -60.81
N SER A 2 -16.19 22.18 -60.51
CA SER A 2 -16.94 21.85 -59.27
C SER A 2 -16.86 20.35 -58.96
N ARG A 3 -15.65 19.80 -58.92
CA ARG A 3 -15.40 18.40 -58.51
C ARG A 3 -14.21 18.24 -57.57
N ILE A 4 -13.31 19.22 -57.54
CA ILE A 4 -12.14 19.27 -56.65
C ILE A 4 -12.56 19.76 -55.24
N ALA A 5 -13.57 20.62 -55.14
CA ALA A 5 -14.07 21.14 -53.87
C ALA A 5 -14.79 20.08 -53.01
N SER A 6 -15.53 19.14 -53.63
CA SER A 6 -16.24 18.07 -52.91
C SER A 6 -15.31 16.99 -52.37
N PHE A 7 -14.16 16.73 -53.01
CA PHE A 7 -13.21 15.72 -52.56
C PHE A 7 -12.34 16.23 -51.40
N SER A 8 -12.04 17.54 -51.39
CA SER A 8 -11.28 18.21 -50.33
C SER A 8 -12.05 18.27 -49.01
N MET A 9 -13.38 18.44 -49.06
CA MET A 9 -14.23 18.53 -47.86
C MET A 9 -14.36 17.18 -47.12
N CYS A 10 -14.37 16.05 -47.83
CA CYS A 10 -14.40 14.72 -47.20
C CYS A 10 -13.09 14.37 -46.49
N LEU A 11 -11.95 14.84 -46.98
CA LEU A 11 -10.64 14.51 -46.43
C LEU A 11 -10.40 15.20 -45.07
N VAL A 12 -10.89 16.44 -44.92
CA VAL A 12 -10.80 17.19 -43.65
C VAL A 12 -11.67 16.55 -42.56
N MET A 13 -12.85 16.01 -42.92
CA MET A 13 -13.76 15.36 -41.96
C MET A 13 -13.19 14.04 -41.40
N ILE A 14 -12.43 13.29 -42.19
CA ILE A 14 -11.76 12.06 -41.73
C ILE A 14 -10.59 12.38 -40.77
N CYS A 15 -9.87 13.48 -40.98
CA CYS A 15 -8.79 13.91 -40.08
C CYS A 15 -9.29 14.36 -38.70
N VAL A 16 -10.50 14.92 -38.59
CA VAL A 16 -11.09 15.33 -37.29
C VAL A 16 -11.51 14.12 -36.45
N LEU A 17 -11.89 13.00 -37.08
CA LEU A 17 -12.28 11.77 -36.38
C LEU A 17 -11.10 11.01 -35.76
N LEU A 18 -9.86 11.26 -36.20
CA LEU A 18 -8.65 10.62 -35.65
C LEU A 18 -8.09 11.30 -34.40
N LEU A 19 -8.57 12.49 -34.04
CA LEU A 19 -8.15 13.20 -32.81
C LEU A 19 -8.97 12.81 -31.58
N ALA A 20 -10.04 12.03 -31.74
CA ALA A 20 -10.80 11.45 -30.64
C ALA A 20 -10.12 10.18 -30.07
N CYS A 21 -8.79 10.18 -29.97
CA CYS A 21 -8.09 9.20 -29.17
C CYS A 21 -8.20 9.68 -27.71
N GLY A 22 -9.28 9.27 -27.03
CA GLY A 22 -9.50 9.60 -25.62
C GLY A 22 -8.27 9.24 -24.80
N LYS A 23 -7.70 10.23 -24.09
CA LYS A 23 -6.67 9.96 -23.08
C LYS A 23 -7.32 9.08 -22.02
N LYS A 24 -6.99 7.79 -22.00
CA LYS A 24 -7.25 6.96 -20.82
C LYS A 24 -6.38 7.53 -19.70
N GLU A 25 -7.00 7.93 -18.59
CA GLU A 25 -6.26 8.33 -17.40
C GLU A 25 -5.38 7.16 -16.95
N GLU A 26 -4.12 7.45 -16.63
CA GLU A 26 -3.18 6.43 -16.17
C GLU A 26 -3.50 6.09 -14.72
N GLN A 27 -3.43 4.80 -14.37
CA GLN A 27 -3.65 4.35 -13.01
C GLN A 27 -2.56 4.91 -12.08
N GLU A 28 -3.00 5.62 -11.05
CA GLU A 28 -2.14 6.16 -10.01
C GLU A 28 -2.27 5.27 -8.78
N VAL A 29 -1.13 4.84 -8.23
CA VAL A 29 -1.07 4.07 -6.99
C VAL A 29 -0.19 4.84 -6.01
N SER A 30 -0.74 5.19 -4.86
CA SER A 30 0.00 5.72 -3.72
C SER A 30 0.17 4.63 -2.68
N LEU A 31 1.40 4.47 -2.18
CA LEU A 31 1.71 3.58 -1.08
C LEU A 31 2.56 4.35 -0.08
N GLU A 32 2.07 4.44 1.15
CA GLU A 32 2.75 5.05 2.28
C GLU A 32 2.92 3.99 3.36
N ALA A 33 4.15 3.81 3.84
CA ALA A 33 4.43 2.88 4.92
C ALA A 33 5.41 3.51 5.91
N SER A 34 5.09 3.44 7.20
CA SER A 34 5.89 4.05 8.26
C SER A 34 6.05 3.13 9.46
N VAL A 35 7.18 3.28 10.15
CA VAL A 35 7.49 2.58 11.40
C VAL A 35 7.92 3.62 12.42
N LEU A 36 7.02 3.96 13.33
CA LEU A 36 7.17 5.11 14.23
C LEU A 36 7.10 4.70 15.71
N PRO A 37 7.71 5.48 16.62
CA PRO A 37 7.45 5.35 18.05
C PRO A 37 5.96 5.53 18.37
N LEU A 38 5.49 4.91 19.46
CA LEU A 38 4.15 5.18 19.96
C LEU A 38 4.06 6.59 20.55
N THR A 39 2.91 7.22 20.37
CA THR A 39 2.54 8.39 21.19
C THR A 39 2.19 7.94 22.62
N ASP A 40 2.21 8.87 23.57
CA ASP A 40 1.82 8.57 24.97
C ASP A 40 0.39 8.02 25.03
N GLU A 41 -0.53 8.63 24.26
CA GLU A 41 -1.93 8.17 24.19
C GLU A 41 -2.06 6.75 23.62
N GLN A 42 -1.23 6.38 22.64
CA GLN A 42 -1.23 5.02 22.10
C GLN A 42 -0.68 4.02 23.12
N TYR A 43 0.40 4.39 23.82
CA TYR A 43 1.00 3.53 24.84
C TYR A 43 0.06 3.28 26.03
N ASP A 44 -0.66 4.31 26.48
CA ASP A 44 -1.62 4.20 27.58
C ASP A 44 -2.79 3.26 27.26
N LYS A 45 -3.08 3.01 25.98
CA LYS A 45 -4.16 2.14 25.52
C LYS A 45 -3.76 0.68 25.37
N ILE A 46 -2.47 0.38 25.21
CA ILE A 46 -2.03 -1.00 25.06
C ILE A 46 -1.88 -1.68 26.42
N ARG A 47 -2.33 -2.92 26.52
CA ARG A 47 -2.07 -3.76 27.70
C ARG A 47 -0.69 -4.34 27.53
N THR A 48 0.21 -4.19 28.49
CA THR A 48 1.60 -4.67 28.40
C THR A 48 1.87 -5.91 29.28
N SER A 49 0.81 -6.59 29.70
CA SER A 49 0.88 -7.77 30.58
C SER A 49 1.66 -8.91 29.90
N GLY A 50 2.54 -9.57 30.66
CA GLY A 50 3.39 -10.66 30.16
C GLY A 50 4.81 -10.23 29.80
N LEU A 51 5.09 -8.93 29.70
CA LEU A 51 6.43 -8.40 29.48
C LEU A 51 7.08 -7.94 30.79
N PRO A 52 8.39 -8.18 30.99
CA PRO A 52 9.11 -7.69 32.16
C PRO A 52 9.47 -6.22 32.00
N ASN A 53 8.84 -5.34 32.79
CA ASN A 53 9.09 -3.89 32.83
C ASN A 53 9.10 -3.22 31.43
N PRO A 54 8.01 -3.36 30.65
CA PRO A 54 7.91 -2.75 29.33
C PRO A 54 7.90 -1.22 29.45
N VAL A 55 8.61 -0.56 28.52
CA VAL A 55 8.57 0.90 28.35
C VAL A 55 8.07 1.25 26.96
N LYS A 56 7.58 2.49 26.77
CA LYS A 56 7.02 2.96 25.48
C LYS A 56 7.95 2.71 24.29
N ASP A 57 9.23 2.98 24.46
CA ASP A 57 10.24 2.86 23.40
C ASP A 57 10.54 1.40 23.00
N ASP A 58 10.07 0.43 23.78
CA ASP A 58 10.13 -0.98 23.41
C ASP A 58 9.13 -1.32 22.30
N PHE A 59 8.21 -0.41 21.94
CA PHE A 59 7.15 -0.62 20.96
C PHE A 59 7.24 0.37 19.80
N ARG A 60 6.81 -0.08 18.63
CA ARG A 60 6.65 0.75 17.43
C ARG A 60 5.31 0.48 16.77
N LYS A 61 4.72 1.52 16.18
CA LYS A 61 3.56 1.42 15.30
C LYS A 61 4.03 1.31 13.86
N VAL A 62 3.63 0.25 13.17
CA VAL A 62 3.76 0.13 11.73
C VAL A 62 2.42 0.54 11.12
N THR A 63 2.45 1.49 10.20
CA THR A 63 1.28 1.98 9.47
C THR A 63 1.51 1.79 7.99
N VAL A 64 0.53 1.24 7.28
CA VAL A 64 0.58 1.05 5.84
C VAL A 64 -0.74 1.51 5.25
N HIS A 65 -0.66 2.38 4.25
CA HIS A 65 -1.79 2.89 3.52
C HIS A 65 -1.53 2.78 2.01
N VAL A 66 -2.49 2.20 1.29
CA VAL A 66 -2.46 2.09 -0.16
C VAL A 66 -3.75 2.64 -0.72
N GLU A 67 -3.63 3.45 -1.75
CA GLU A 67 -4.75 3.99 -2.52
C GLU A 67 -4.47 3.81 -4.01
N ALA A 68 -5.44 3.28 -4.75
CA ALA A 68 -5.38 3.21 -6.21
C ALA A 68 -6.50 4.05 -6.83
N ARG A 69 -6.14 4.91 -7.78
CA ARG A 69 -7.06 5.76 -8.54
C ARG A 69 -7.10 5.34 -10.00
N HIS A 70 -8.20 5.70 -10.66
CA HIS A 70 -8.44 5.39 -12.07
C HIS A 70 -8.40 3.87 -12.37
N LEU A 71 -8.92 3.05 -11.44
CA LEU A 71 -9.20 1.64 -11.72
C LEU A 71 -10.28 1.56 -12.80
N THR A 72 -9.94 0.95 -13.92
CA THR A 72 -10.81 0.87 -15.11
C THR A 72 -11.81 -0.27 -15.04
N ASP A 73 -11.59 -1.23 -14.15
CA ASP A 73 -12.44 -2.38 -13.93
C ASP A 73 -13.16 -2.22 -12.57
N SER A 74 -14.49 -2.27 -12.59
CA SER A 74 -15.32 -2.22 -11.39
C SER A 74 -15.12 -3.43 -10.47
N GLU A 75 -14.51 -4.52 -10.98
CA GLU A 75 -14.17 -5.73 -10.23
C GLU A 75 -12.71 -5.75 -9.75
N ALA A 76 -11.89 -4.76 -10.12
CA ALA A 76 -10.53 -4.64 -9.59
C ALA A 76 -10.55 -4.23 -8.12
N VAL A 77 -10.03 -5.10 -7.26
CA VAL A 77 -9.91 -4.88 -5.81
C VAL A 77 -8.44 -4.93 -5.41
N ILE A 78 -8.00 -3.98 -4.58
CA ILE A 78 -6.69 -4.08 -3.93
C ILE A 78 -6.72 -5.27 -2.98
N ASP A 79 -5.80 -6.21 -3.18
CA ASP A 79 -5.64 -7.39 -2.34
C ASP A 79 -4.47 -7.16 -1.39
N GLY A 80 -4.82 -6.86 -0.13
CA GLY A 80 -3.85 -6.70 0.95
C GLY A 80 -3.58 -8.02 1.66
N PRO A 81 -2.45 -8.13 2.36
CA PRO A 81 -2.13 -9.33 3.11
C PRO A 81 -3.19 -9.59 4.19
N GLU A 82 -3.54 -10.86 4.38
CA GLU A 82 -4.34 -11.28 5.52
C GLU A 82 -3.73 -10.75 6.82
N PHE A 83 -4.56 -10.37 7.77
CA PHE A 83 -4.09 -9.82 9.05
C PHE A 83 -3.09 -10.75 9.77
N SER A 84 -3.34 -12.07 9.70
CA SER A 84 -2.48 -13.13 10.22
C SER A 84 -1.05 -13.08 9.68
N LYS A 85 -0.85 -12.59 8.44
CA LYS A 85 0.45 -12.50 7.79
C LYS A 85 1.33 -11.46 8.47
N TRP A 86 0.78 -10.35 8.96
CA TRP A 86 1.54 -9.35 9.72
C TRP A 86 2.12 -9.95 11.00
N GLN A 87 1.27 -10.64 11.76
CA GLN A 87 1.68 -11.35 12.97
C GLN A 87 2.76 -12.38 12.67
N GLN A 88 2.51 -13.28 11.71
CA GLN A 88 3.46 -14.32 11.34
C GLN A 88 4.82 -13.74 10.93
N SER A 89 4.83 -12.63 10.19
CA SER A 89 6.06 -12.04 9.64
C SER A 89 6.99 -11.55 10.75
N ILE A 90 6.46 -10.85 11.76
CA ILE A 90 7.29 -10.36 12.86
C ILE A 90 7.62 -11.45 13.89
N ASP A 91 6.68 -12.35 14.21
CA ASP A 91 6.88 -13.39 15.23
C ASP A 91 7.89 -14.45 14.75
N SER A 92 7.90 -14.74 13.44
CA SER A 92 8.82 -15.73 12.88
C SER A 92 10.24 -15.20 12.66
N TYR A 93 10.46 -13.88 12.77
CA TYR A 93 11.77 -13.27 12.53
C TYR A 93 12.86 -13.86 13.44
N ASP A 94 12.53 -14.01 14.72
CA ASP A 94 13.42 -14.58 15.73
C ASP A 94 12.71 -15.51 16.72
N GLN A 95 11.55 -16.04 16.33
CA GLN A 95 10.77 -17.02 17.09
C GLN A 95 10.30 -16.50 18.46
N THR A 96 9.96 -15.21 18.53
CA THR A 96 9.44 -14.54 19.73
C THR A 96 8.08 -13.92 19.43
N ASP A 97 7.16 -13.90 20.40
CA ASP A 97 5.89 -13.20 20.29
C ASP A 97 6.15 -11.67 20.27
N ARG A 98 6.13 -11.08 19.08
CA ARG A 98 6.46 -9.67 18.84
C ARG A 98 5.27 -8.87 18.37
N PHE A 99 4.28 -9.50 17.76
CA PHE A 99 3.02 -8.86 17.45
C PHE A 99 2.27 -8.52 18.75
N TRP A 100 1.81 -7.27 18.88
CA TRP A 100 1.16 -6.81 20.10
C TRP A 100 -0.33 -6.51 19.91
N ASP A 101 -0.65 -5.68 18.93
CA ASP A 101 -2.01 -5.26 18.62
C ASP A 101 -2.08 -4.79 17.17
N GLY A 102 -3.27 -4.70 16.59
CA GLY A 102 -3.45 -4.08 15.30
C GLY A 102 -4.77 -4.39 14.63
N SER A 103 -4.95 -3.79 13.46
CA SER A 103 -6.06 -4.08 12.57
C SER A 103 -5.68 -3.80 11.13
N SER A 104 -6.37 -4.44 10.21
CA SER A 104 -6.35 -4.08 8.79
C SER A 104 -7.77 -3.88 8.29
N SER A 105 -7.94 -3.00 7.32
CA SER A 105 -9.19 -2.80 6.60
C SER A 105 -8.92 -2.48 5.14
N ASP A 106 -9.84 -2.88 4.28
CA ASP A 106 -9.73 -2.76 2.85
C ASP A 106 -11.06 -2.34 2.21
N THR A 107 -10.93 -1.70 1.05
CA THR A 107 -12.01 -1.39 0.12
C THR A 107 -11.55 -1.73 -1.29
N ALA A 108 -12.42 -1.60 -2.30
CA ALA A 108 -12.04 -1.83 -3.69
C ALA A 108 -10.78 -1.03 -4.12
N THR A 109 -10.63 0.19 -3.59
CA THR A 109 -9.59 1.15 -4.02
C THR A 109 -8.55 1.44 -2.95
N SER A 110 -8.65 0.87 -1.75
CA SER A 110 -7.71 1.17 -0.68
C SER A 110 -7.46 0.00 0.26
N TYR A 111 -6.27 -0.03 0.84
CA TYR A 111 -5.90 -0.93 1.93
C TYR A 111 -5.22 -0.14 3.03
N THR A 112 -5.57 -0.41 4.28
CA THR A 112 -4.92 0.18 5.45
C THR A 112 -4.62 -0.89 6.48
N SER A 113 -3.39 -0.89 6.99
CA SER A 113 -2.98 -1.71 8.13
C SER A 113 -2.29 -0.85 9.18
N GLU A 114 -2.70 -1.01 10.43
CA GLU A 114 -2.08 -0.39 11.58
C GLU A 114 -1.78 -1.46 12.61
N ILE A 115 -0.50 -1.70 12.88
CA ILE A 115 -0.07 -2.72 13.83
C ILE A 115 0.94 -2.15 14.82
N ILE A 116 0.93 -2.68 16.04
CA ILE A 116 1.88 -2.38 17.10
C ILE A 116 2.74 -3.61 17.30
N ILE A 117 4.05 -3.41 17.28
CA ILE A 117 5.03 -4.47 17.49
C ILE A 117 5.88 -4.17 18.73
N TYR A 118 6.28 -5.22 19.44
CA TYR A 118 7.34 -5.19 20.44
C TYR A 118 8.70 -5.26 19.73
N SER A 119 9.27 -4.07 19.49
CA SER A 119 10.50 -3.88 18.72
C SER A 119 11.77 -3.86 19.56
N LYS A 120 11.69 -4.11 20.88
CA LYS A 120 12.88 -4.14 21.74
C LYS A 120 13.94 -5.08 21.18
N GLY A 121 15.16 -4.55 21.04
CA GLY A 121 16.30 -5.28 20.52
C GLY A 121 16.32 -5.47 19.00
N LEU A 122 15.35 -4.93 18.26
CA LEU A 122 15.35 -4.92 16.80
C LEU A 122 15.86 -3.58 16.27
N SER A 123 16.74 -3.64 15.28
CA SER A 123 17.10 -2.50 14.44
C SER A 123 16.03 -2.24 13.38
N ASP A 124 16.11 -1.08 12.72
CA ASP A 124 15.26 -0.78 11.57
C ASP A 124 15.42 -1.80 10.44
N GLU A 125 16.65 -2.29 10.24
CA GLU A 125 16.97 -3.32 9.25
C GLU A 125 16.32 -4.66 9.62
N ASP A 126 16.30 -5.02 10.90
CA ASP A 126 15.60 -6.22 11.38
C ASP A 126 14.09 -6.11 11.10
N ILE A 127 13.48 -4.95 11.39
CA ILE A 127 12.06 -4.72 11.13
C ILE A 127 11.77 -4.78 9.62
N LYS A 128 12.59 -4.13 8.78
CA LYS A 128 12.46 -4.22 7.31
C LYS A 128 12.52 -5.68 6.84
N LYS A 129 13.49 -6.45 7.36
CA LYS A 129 13.67 -7.85 6.99
C LYS A 129 12.51 -8.72 7.44
N ALA A 130 11.98 -8.51 8.65
CA ALA A 130 10.82 -9.22 9.16
C ALA A 130 9.60 -9.09 8.24
N PHE A 131 9.39 -7.91 7.63
CA PHE A 131 8.26 -7.65 6.75
C PHE A 131 8.57 -7.77 5.24
N SER A 132 9.73 -8.31 4.86
CA SER A 132 10.16 -8.40 3.44
C SER A 132 9.22 -9.23 2.55
N GLU A 133 8.56 -10.23 3.13
CA GLU A 133 7.60 -11.10 2.44
C GLU A 133 6.15 -10.58 2.53
N VAL A 134 5.91 -9.43 3.15
CA VAL A 134 4.59 -8.79 3.19
C VAL A 134 4.43 -7.92 1.97
N ALA A 135 3.47 -8.28 1.12
CA ALA A 135 3.22 -7.61 -0.14
C ALA A 135 1.75 -7.29 -0.34
N ILE A 136 1.49 -6.21 -1.08
CA ILE A 136 0.17 -5.74 -1.47
C ILE A 136 0.04 -5.86 -2.99
N SER A 137 -1.06 -6.44 -3.43
CA SER A 137 -1.36 -6.72 -4.82
C SER A 137 -2.38 -5.72 -5.36
N VAL A 138 -1.99 -4.92 -6.34
CA VAL A 138 -2.86 -3.94 -6.99
C VAL A 138 -3.10 -4.37 -8.45
N PRO A 139 -4.35 -4.63 -8.87
CA PRO A 139 -4.66 -4.96 -10.26
C PRO A 139 -4.28 -3.81 -11.20
N ALA A 140 -3.66 -4.09 -12.35
CA ALA A 140 -3.34 -3.06 -13.33
C ALA A 140 -4.58 -2.63 -14.13
N ALA A 141 -4.67 -1.35 -14.47
CA ALA A 141 -5.77 -0.78 -15.27
C ALA A 141 -5.77 -1.17 -16.78
N LYS A 142 -4.94 -2.11 -17.23
CA LYS A 142 -4.97 -2.60 -18.61
C LYS A 142 -5.39 -4.07 -18.61
N GLU A 143 -6.30 -4.42 -19.52
CA GLU A 143 -6.98 -5.72 -19.74
C GLU A 143 -6.08 -6.98 -19.82
N ASP A 144 -4.78 -6.89 -19.57
CA ASP A 144 -3.88 -8.05 -19.59
C ASP A 144 -3.86 -8.85 -18.28
N GLY A 145 -4.64 -8.44 -17.27
CA GLY A 145 -4.77 -9.17 -16.00
C GLY A 145 -3.49 -9.16 -15.16
N ARG A 146 -2.54 -8.25 -15.43
CA ARG A 146 -1.31 -8.13 -14.64
C ARG A 146 -1.59 -7.45 -13.30
N THR A 147 -1.13 -8.06 -12.22
CA THR A 147 -1.12 -7.46 -10.88
C THR A 147 0.25 -6.84 -10.60
N ARG A 148 0.26 -5.62 -10.08
CA ARG A 148 1.47 -4.99 -9.52
C ARG A 148 1.60 -5.40 -8.07
N VAL A 149 2.74 -5.97 -7.70
CA VAL A 149 3.04 -6.41 -6.34
C VAL A 149 3.98 -5.40 -5.70
N TYR A 150 3.62 -4.94 -4.51
CA TYR A 150 4.36 -3.95 -3.73
C TYR A 150 4.79 -4.57 -2.41
N HIS A 151 6.09 -4.79 -2.22
CA HIS A 151 6.63 -5.26 -0.95
C HIS A 151 6.66 -4.09 0.04
N VAL A 152 5.97 -4.24 1.16
CA VAL A 152 5.75 -3.12 2.10
C VAL A 152 7.07 -2.60 2.67
N SER A 153 8.03 -3.50 2.93
CA SER A 153 9.34 -3.15 3.50
C SER A 153 10.12 -2.15 2.66
N ASP A 154 9.90 -2.11 1.35
CA ASP A 154 10.60 -1.22 0.42
C ASP A 154 10.18 0.25 0.61
N TYR A 155 9.02 0.46 1.23
CA TYR A 155 8.40 1.76 1.43
C TYR A 155 8.49 2.26 2.87
N PHE A 156 9.05 1.47 3.80
CA PHE A 156 9.15 1.88 5.19
C PHE A 156 10.01 3.12 5.37
N VAL A 157 9.36 4.17 5.86
CA VAL A 157 9.99 5.35 6.43
C VAL A 157 10.04 5.19 7.95
N PHE A 158 11.23 5.38 8.50
CA PHE A 158 11.47 5.42 9.94
C PHE A 158 11.63 6.90 10.30
N ASP A 159 10.75 7.41 11.14
CA ASP A 159 10.88 8.78 11.65
C ASP A 159 11.22 8.74 13.14
N TYR A 160 12.19 9.57 13.49
CA TYR A 160 12.70 9.77 14.82
C TYR A 160 12.38 11.21 15.17
N THR A 161 11.16 11.46 15.63
CA THR A 161 10.85 12.75 16.23
C THR A 161 11.61 12.86 17.55
N ASP A 162 12.71 13.63 17.51
CA ASP A 162 13.45 14.17 18.68
C ASP A 162 12.56 15.07 19.54
#